data_AF-X1UFD7-F1
#
_entry.id   AF-X1UFD7-F1
#
_cell.length_a   1.000
_cell.length_b   1.000
_cell.length_c   1.000
_cell.angle_alpha   90.00
_cell.angle_beta   90.00
_cell.angle_gamma   90.00
#
_symmetry.space_group_name_H-M   'P 1'
#
loop_
_entity.id
_entity.type
_entity.pdbx_description
1 polymer ?
#
loop_
_entity_poly.entity_id
_entity_poly.type
_entity_poly.pdbx_seq_one_letter_code
_entity_poly.pdbx_strand_id
1 'polypeptide(L)'
;PNAENLLRDAAKNGGFIDRDGNNGPNLTAEWDADSDGDPDTYYQADNGYLLEANLIQAINDILARASSGTAVSILATADEGEGNLVQAYFRPTVPVDLTEVTWIGYLQSLWVDSHGNLREDTDQDHGLDVTKDSVVTYFLDPATGDTKVKRFGTSTPYPNVDTDPYDLLQMNEVIPVWEAGTRLAQRNASSRTIFTYLDKDKDGQVDTGEVVNFDTSSAPSIKPYLGVKDNATWSYLGAGHDERVTNLIEFTRGEDKDSSGLKTRT
;
A
#
# COMPACT_ATOMS: atom_id res chain seq x y z
N PRO A 1 33.25 -30.00 1.19
CA PRO A 1 31.87 -29.91 1.69
C PRO A 1 31.22 -28.65 1.13
N ASN A 2 30.30 -28.84 0.18
CA ASN A 2 29.81 -27.80 -0.74
C ASN A 2 29.08 -26.69 0.01
N ALA A 3 29.67 -25.49 0.04
CA ALA A 3 29.04 -24.28 0.57
C ALA A 3 27.66 -24.01 -0.09
N GLU A 4 27.51 -24.46 -1.33
CA GLU A 4 26.25 -24.46 -2.07
C GLU A 4 25.14 -25.22 -1.32
N ASN A 5 25.38 -26.47 -0.91
CA ASN A 5 24.40 -27.27 -0.17
C ASN A 5 24.05 -26.62 1.17
N LEU A 6 25.02 -26.00 1.85
CA LEU A 6 24.77 -25.32 3.12
C LEU A 6 23.88 -24.08 2.95
N LEU A 7 24.05 -23.34 1.85
CA LEU A 7 23.19 -22.19 1.53
C LEU A 7 21.80 -22.61 1.08
N ARG A 8 21.68 -23.72 0.35
CA ARG A 8 20.39 -24.35 0.02
C ARG A 8 19.65 -24.78 1.29
N ASP A 9 20.34 -25.42 2.23
CA ASP A 9 19.76 -25.77 3.53
C ASP A 9 19.35 -24.54 4.33
N ALA A 10 20.14 -23.47 4.31
CA ALA A 10 19.79 -22.21 4.98
C ALA A 10 18.57 -21.52 4.35
N ALA A 11 18.48 -21.48 3.02
CA ALA A 11 17.31 -20.94 2.31
C ALA A 11 16.06 -21.76 2.60
N LYS A 12 16.17 -23.10 2.51
CA LYS A 12 15.09 -24.02 2.85
C LYS A 12 14.56 -23.82 4.27
N ASN A 13 15.44 -23.69 5.27
CA ASN A 13 15.01 -23.51 6.66
C ASN A 13 14.65 -22.06 7.01
N GLY A 14 15.06 -21.08 6.21
CA GLY A 14 14.83 -19.66 6.45
C GLY A 14 13.62 -19.08 5.70
N GLY A 15 13.15 -19.75 4.65
CA GLY A 15 12.15 -19.23 3.72
C GLY A 15 10.99 -20.18 3.38
N PHE A 16 10.87 -21.33 4.05
CA PHE A 16 9.75 -22.24 3.82
C PHE A 16 8.43 -21.69 4.36
N ILE A 17 7.35 -22.10 3.72
CA ILE A 17 5.97 -21.85 4.12
C ILE A 17 5.47 -23.13 4.78
N ASP A 18 5.24 -23.11 6.09
CA ASP A 18 4.69 -24.25 6.82
C ASP A 18 3.21 -24.47 6.44
N ARG A 19 2.92 -25.60 5.76
CA ARG A 19 1.58 -25.90 5.25
C ARG A 19 0.86 -26.96 6.06
N ASP A 20 1.58 -27.74 6.86
CA ASP A 20 1.03 -28.83 7.66
C ASP A 20 1.10 -28.59 9.18
N GLY A 21 1.68 -27.45 9.60
CA GLY A 21 1.76 -27.00 10.99
C GLY A 21 2.84 -27.72 11.81
N ASN A 22 3.80 -28.37 11.18
CA ASN A 22 4.86 -29.12 11.87
C ASN A 22 6.11 -28.27 12.21
N ASN A 23 6.11 -27.00 11.81
CA ASN A 23 7.15 -26.03 12.08
C ASN A 23 8.52 -26.37 11.44
N GLY A 24 8.51 -27.06 10.30
CA GLY A 24 9.69 -27.44 9.50
C GLY A 24 9.37 -27.74 8.02
N PRO A 25 10.38 -27.70 7.12
CA PRO A 25 10.19 -27.88 5.68
C PRO A 25 10.23 -29.37 5.27
N ASN A 26 9.22 -30.16 5.65
CA ASN A 26 9.16 -31.59 5.37
C ASN A 26 8.56 -31.90 4.00
N LEU A 27 7.68 -31.05 3.47
CA LEU A 27 7.06 -31.21 2.16
C LEU A 27 7.80 -30.39 1.11
N THR A 28 8.04 -30.95 -0.09
CA THR A 28 8.68 -30.20 -1.18
C THR A 28 7.92 -28.93 -1.52
N ALA A 29 6.58 -28.99 -1.52
CA ALA A 29 5.70 -27.85 -1.79
C ALA A 29 5.71 -26.73 -0.72
N GLU A 30 6.51 -26.86 0.34
CA GLU A 30 6.72 -25.82 1.36
C GLU A 30 7.96 -24.97 1.09
N TRP A 31 8.91 -25.47 0.30
CA TRP A 31 10.17 -24.77 0.05
C TRP A 31 10.56 -24.71 -1.43
N ASP A 32 9.99 -25.53 -2.30
CA ASP A 32 10.24 -25.61 -3.76
C ASP A 32 8.87 -25.73 -4.45
N ALA A 33 8.24 -24.57 -4.68
CA ALA A 33 6.88 -24.48 -5.20
C ALA A 33 6.83 -24.64 -6.73
N ASP A 34 7.90 -24.24 -7.44
CA ASP A 34 8.02 -24.33 -8.89
C ASP A 34 8.63 -25.66 -9.38
N SER A 35 9.05 -26.52 -8.44
CA SER A 35 9.60 -27.86 -8.69
C SER A 35 10.91 -27.83 -9.49
N ASP A 36 11.70 -26.76 -9.35
CA ASP A 36 13.00 -26.63 -9.99
C ASP A 36 14.13 -27.35 -9.23
N GLY A 37 13.84 -27.81 -8.00
CA GLY A 37 14.75 -28.56 -7.13
C GLY A 37 15.57 -27.67 -6.18
N ASP A 38 15.38 -26.36 -6.25
CA ASP A 38 16.03 -25.35 -5.44
C ASP A 38 14.99 -24.70 -4.52
N PRO A 39 15.36 -24.24 -3.30
CA PRO A 39 14.40 -23.50 -2.50
C PRO A 39 13.95 -22.20 -3.19
N ASP A 40 12.68 -21.81 -3.09
CA ASP A 40 12.13 -20.57 -3.68
C ASP A 40 12.88 -19.30 -3.20
N THR A 41 13.60 -19.40 -2.08
CA THR A 41 14.41 -18.33 -1.48
C THR A 41 15.92 -18.51 -1.68
N TYR A 42 16.32 -19.51 -2.46
CA TYR A 42 17.70 -19.78 -2.82
C TYR A 42 18.06 -19.04 -4.11
N TYR A 43 19.01 -18.12 -4.00
CA TYR A 43 19.48 -17.35 -5.14
C TYR A 43 20.95 -17.65 -5.40
N GLN A 44 21.21 -18.42 -6.46
CA GLN A 44 22.56 -18.62 -6.96
C GLN A 44 22.88 -17.55 -8.02
N ALA A 45 24.00 -16.85 -7.83
CA ALA A 45 24.49 -15.89 -8.79
C ALA A 45 25.92 -16.25 -9.21
N ASP A 46 26.08 -16.80 -10.41
CA ASP A 46 27.41 -17.02 -11.03
C ASP A 46 28.08 -15.68 -11.43
N ASN A 47 27.22 -14.67 -11.57
CA ASN A 47 27.36 -13.28 -11.95
C ASN A 47 27.19 -12.19 -10.88
N GLY A 48 28.07 -11.19 -10.73
CA GLY A 48 27.78 -9.99 -9.91
C GLY A 48 26.52 -9.19 -10.33
N TYR A 49 26.15 -9.21 -11.62
CA TYR A 49 24.91 -8.61 -12.13
C TYR A 49 23.68 -9.47 -11.83
N LEU A 50 23.80 -10.80 -11.87
CA LEU A 50 22.73 -11.69 -11.38
C LEU A 50 22.52 -11.54 -9.87
N LEU A 51 23.58 -11.28 -9.11
CA LEU A 51 23.49 -11.04 -7.67
C LEU A 51 22.73 -9.74 -7.38
N GLU A 52 22.99 -8.67 -8.14
CA GLU A 52 22.24 -7.42 -8.02
C GLU A 52 20.76 -7.61 -8.38
N ALA A 53 20.46 -8.29 -9.48
CA ALA A 53 19.08 -8.59 -9.88
C ALA A 53 18.34 -9.44 -8.84
N ASN A 54 18.96 -10.51 -8.36
CA ASN A 54 18.38 -11.40 -7.36
C ASN A 54 18.23 -10.72 -5.99
N LEU A 55 19.17 -9.84 -5.62
CA LEU A 55 19.07 -9.05 -4.39
C LEU A 55 17.95 -8.00 -4.49
N ILE A 56 17.80 -7.34 -5.65
CA ILE A 56 16.69 -6.42 -5.91
C ILE A 56 15.36 -7.18 -5.86
N GLN A 57 15.28 -8.37 -6.45
CA GLN A 57 14.08 -9.21 -6.41
C GLN A 57 13.76 -9.65 -4.97
N ALA A 58 14.73 -10.18 -4.22
CA ALA A 58 14.52 -10.56 -2.83
C ALA A 58 14.13 -9.37 -1.95
N ILE A 59 14.73 -8.19 -2.16
CA ILE A 59 14.35 -6.95 -1.46
C ILE A 59 12.95 -6.52 -1.89
N ASN A 60 12.59 -6.59 -3.17
CA ASN A 60 11.24 -6.28 -3.65
C ASN A 60 10.20 -7.26 -3.10
N ASP A 61 10.52 -8.54 -2.96
CA ASP A 61 9.65 -9.55 -2.36
C ASP A 61 9.52 -9.33 -0.84
N ILE A 62 10.59 -8.91 -0.17
CA ILE A 62 10.54 -8.49 1.23
C ILE A 62 9.73 -7.20 1.38
N LEU A 63 9.89 -6.21 0.50
CA LEU A 63 9.13 -4.96 0.50
C LEU A 63 7.67 -5.19 0.14
N ALA A 64 7.37 -6.11 -0.77
CA ALA A 64 6.02 -6.53 -1.13
C ALA A 64 5.31 -7.12 0.10
N ARG A 65 6.00 -8.03 0.81
CA ARG A 65 5.52 -8.63 2.06
C ARG A 65 5.44 -7.63 3.23
N ALA A 66 6.40 -6.71 3.36
CA ALA A 66 6.48 -5.75 4.46
C ALA A 66 5.53 -4.54 4.29
N SER A 67 5.23 -4.15 3.05
CA SER A 67 4.40 -3.00 2.74
C SER A 67 2.89 -3.29 2.77
N SER A 68 2.49 -4.54 3.02
CA SER A 68 1.10 -4.84 3.44
C SER A 68 0.81 -4.39 4.89
N GLY A 69 1.78 -3.76 5.55
CA GLY A 69 1.61 -3.02 6.80
C GLY A 69 0.74 -1.78 6.64
N THR A 70 -0.53 -1.97 6.31
CA THR A 70 -1.56 -0.95 6.46
C THR A 70 -1.64 -0.64 7.95
N ALA A 71 -1.14 0.52 8.36
CA ALA A 71 -1.43 1.03 9.70
C ALA A 71 -2.92 1.34 9.71
N VAL A 72 -3.75 0.36 10.09
CA VAL A 72 -5.16 0.58 10.35
C VAL A 72 -5.24 1.52 11.56
N SER A 73 -5.43 2.81 11.31
CA SER A 73 -5.73 3.77 12.37
C SER A 73 -7.19 3.58 12.75
N ILE A 74 -7.42 2.63 13.66
CA ILE A 74 -8.72 2.45 14.28
C ILE A 74 -8.86 3.57 15.32
N LEU A 75 -9.45 4.71 14.93
CA LEU A 75 -10.12 5.61 15.87
C LEU A 75 -11.47 4.98 16.23
N ALA A 76 -11.47 3.77 16.80
CA ALA A 76 -12.64 3.23 17.47
C ALA A 76 -12.71 3.91 18.84
N THR A 77 -13.35 5.07 18.87
CA THR A 77 -13.95 5.52 20.11
C THR A 77 -15.07 4.54 20.47
N ALA A 78 -14.79 3.75 21.51
CA ALA A 78 -15.70 3.03 22.41
C ALA A 78 -16.03 1.56 22.08
N ASP A 79 -15.83 0.74 23.13
CA ASP A 79 -16.19 -0.67 23.31
C ASP A 79 -17.66 -1.03 23.01
N GLU A 80 -18.53 -0.09 22.65
CA GLU A 80 -19.94 -0.35 22.29
C GLU A 80 -20.44 0.78 21.37
N GLY A 81 -20.33 0.63 20.04
CA GLY A 81 -20.88 1.62 19.12
C GLY A 81 -20.70 1.30 17.64
N GLU A 82 -21.77 1.49 16.87
CA GLU A 82 -21.70 1.57 15.42
C GLU A 82 -20.87 2.79 15.00
N GLY A 83 -20.06 2.64 13.95
CA GLY A 83 -19.12 3.69 13.56
C GLY A 83 -18.67 3.59 12.10
N ASN A 84 -17.72 4.44 11.76
CA ASN A 84 -17.07 4.47 10.45
C ASN A 84 -15.56 4.24 10.65
N LEU A 85 -15.02 3.28 9.91
CA LEU A 85 -13.59 3.04 9.82
C LEU A 85 -13.07 3.72 8.56
N VAL A 86 -12.09 4.62 8.70
CA VAL A 86 -11.35 5.17 7.56
C VAL A 86 -9.97 4.52 7.53
N GLN A 87 -9.66 3.81 6.45
CA GLN A 87 -8.44 3.02 6.30
C GLN A 87 -7.64 3.51 5.09
N ALA A 88 -6.36 3.81 5.32
CA ALA A 88 -5.38 3.97 4.26
C ALA A 88 -4.63 2.66 4.05
N TYR A 89 -4.45 2.26 2.80
CA TYR A 89 -3.60 1.12 2.44
C TYR A 89 -2.78 1.38 1.20
N PHE A 90 -1.67 0.66 1.05
CA PHE A 90 -0.75 0.83 -0.06
C PHE A 90 -0.51 -0.51 -0.75
N ARG A 91 -0.46 -0.50 -2.08
CA ARG A 91 -0.13 -1.65 -2.90
C ARG A 91 1.24 -1.43 -3.55
N PRO A 92 2.23 -2.28 -3.26
CA PRO A 92 3.59 -2.12 -3.78
C PRO A 92 3.67 -2.17 -5.29
N THR A 93 2.90 -3.06 -5.92
CA THR A 93 2.80 -3.20 -7.37
C THR A 93 1.37 -3.53 -7.75
N VAL A 94 0.87 -2.84 -8.77
CA VAL A 94 -0.43 -3.11 -9.39
C VAL A 94 -0.21 -3.16 -10.91
N PRO A 95 -0.54 -4.28 -11.58
CA PRO A 95 -0.52 -4.34 -13.03
C PRO A 95 -1.68 -3.49 -13.58
N VAL A 96 -1.35 -2.54 -14.46
CA VAL A 96 -2.29 -1.73 -15.24
C VAL A 96 -1.95 -1.93 -16.72
N ASP A 97 -2.78 -2.69 -17.42
CA ASP A 97 -2.56 -3.10 -18.81
C ASP A 97 -1.20 -3.80 -19.05
N LEU A 98 -0.27 -3.13 -19.75
CA LEU A 98 1.08 -3.63 -20.06
C LEU A 98 2.15 -3.01 -19.16
N THR A 99 1.75 -2.22 -18.17
CA THR A 99 2.63 -1.46 -17.29
C THR A 99 2.39 -1.83 -15.83
N GLU A 100 3.45 -1.78 -15.03
CA GLU A 100 3.36 -1.96 -13.59
C GLU A 100 3.47 -0.60 -12.90
N VAL A 101 2.44 -0.24 -12.14
CA VAL A 101 2.45 0.96 -11.32
C VAL A 101 2.80 0.54 -9.89
N THR A 102 3.77 1.24 -9.29
CA THR A 102 4.26 0.88 -7.96
C THR A 102 3.82 1.87 -6.89
N TRP A 103 3.59 1.36 -5.66
CA TRP A 103 3.24 2.12 -4.47
C TRP A 103 1.96 2.95 -4.62
N ILE A 104 0.89 2.32 -5.11
CA ILE A 104 -0.43 2.96 -5.18
C ILE A 104 -1.05 3.02 -3.79
N GLY A 105 -1.43 4.22 -3.35
CA GLY A 105 -2.17 4.44 -2.11
C GLY A 105 -3.67 4.52 -2.35
N TYR A 106 -4.43 3.95 -1.42
CA TYR A 106 -5.89 3.96 -1.36
C TYR A 106 -6.33 4.52 -0.02
N LEU A 107 -7.47 5.19 -0.01
CA LEU A 107 -8.12 5.66 1.21
C LEU A 107 -9.59 5.30 1.11
N GLN A 108 -10.01 4.36 1.93
CA GLN A 108 -11.37 3.84 1.91
C GLN A 108 -12.06 4.02 3.25
N SER A 109 -13.40 3.98 3.23
CA SER A 109 -14.19 3.91 4.44
C SER A 109 -15.13 2.70 4.46
N LEU A 110 -15.20 2.05 5.62
CA LEU A 110 -16.09 0.93 5.93
C LEU A 110 -16.94 1.28 7.15
N TRP A 111 -17.98 0.50 7.41
CA TRP A 111 -18.69 0.59 8.67
C TRP A 111 -18.08 -0.32 9.72
N VAL A 112 -18.27 0.04 10.97
CA VAL A 112 -18.13 -0.83 12.13
C VAL A 112 -19.53 -1.02 12.68
N ASP A 113 -20.02 -2.25 12.72
CA ASP A 113 -21.35 -2.54 13.26
C ASP A 113 -21.37 -2.57 14.79
N SER A 114 -22.56 -2.75 15.37
CA SER A 114 -22.76 -2.80 16.83
C SER A 114 -22.02 -3.95 17.54
N HIS A 115 -21.48 -4.91 16.79
CA HIS A 115 -20.72 -6.05 17.30
C HIS A 115 -19.21 -5.93 16.98
N GLY A 116 -18.77 -4.79 16.45
CA GLY A 116 -17.39 -4.54 16.08
C GLY A 116 -16.97 -5.17 14.75
N ASN A 117 -17.89 -5.72 13.97
CA ASN A 117 -17.56 -6.27 12.66
C ASN A 117 -17.41 -5.15 11.63
N LEU A 118 -16.43 -5.31 10.75
CA LEU A 118 -16.29 -4.42 9.59
C LEU A 118 -17.30 -4.82 8.52
N ARG A 119 -17.96 -3.82 7.92
CA ARG A 119 -18.93 -4.05 6.84
C ARG A 119 -18.66 -3.17 5.64
N GLU A 120 -18.82 -3.79 4.48
CA GLU A 120 -18.79 -3.14 3.17
C GLU A 120 -20.20 -2.65 2.77
N ASP A 121 -20.28 -1.80 1.76
CA ASP A 121 -21.52 -1.23 1.18
C ASP A 121 -21.96 -2.09 -0.01
N THR A 122 -22.49 -3.28 0.28
CA THR A 122 -22.67 -4.35 -0.72
C THR A 122 -23.68 -3.93 -1.79
N ASP A 123 -24.72 -3.18 -1.44
CA ASP A 123 -25.71 -2.66 -2.40
C ASP A 123 -25.48 -1.19 -2.81
N GLN A 124 -24.41 -0.57 -2.30
CA GLN A 124 -23.95 0.77 -2.67
C GLN A 124 -25.00 1.86 -2.42
N ASP A 125 -25.84 1.70 -1.40
CA ASP A 125 -26.87 2.65 -1.02
C ASP A 125 -26.39 3.70 0.01
N HIS A 126 -25.16 3.53 0.52
CA HIS A 126 -24.51 4.37 1.52
C HIS A 126 -25.21 4.39 2.88
N GLY A 127 -26.06 3.40 3.17
CA GLY A 127 -26.69 3.16 4.46
C GLY A 127 -26.35 1.78 4.98
N LEU A 128 -26.03 1.67 6.27
CA LEU A 128 -25.75 0.37 6.87
C LEU A 128 -27.05 -0.44 7.02
N ASP A 129 -27.15 -1.57 6.30
CA ASP A 129 -28.18 -2.60 6.44
C ASP A 129 -27.53 -3.97 6.67
N VAL A 130 -27.57 -4.45 7.92
CA VAL A 130 -26.95 -5.73 8.31
C VAL A 130 -27.49 -6.96 7.57
N THR A 131 -28.61 -6.85 6.86
CA THR A 131 -29.21 -7.92 6.06
C THR A 131 -28.74 -7.92 4.60
N LYS A 132 -28.05 -6.87 4.17
CA LYS A 132 -27.53 -6.69 2.81
C LYS A 132 -26.02 -6.45 2.76
N ASP A 133 -25.48 -5.80 3.77
CA ASP A 133 -24.07 -5.44 3.87
C ASP A 133 -23.26 -6.55 4.50
N SER A 134 -22.34 -7.07 3.70
CA SER A 134 -21.52 -8.21 4.07
C SER A 134 -20.48 -7.83 5.12
N VAL A 135 -20.23 -8.75 6.05
CA VAL A 135 -19.10 -8.62 6.97
C VAL A 135 -17.82 -8.96 6.24
N VAL A 136 -16.76 -8.18 6.48
CA VAL A 136 -15.43 -8.39 5.92
C VAL A 136 -14.39 -8.55 7.00
N THR A 137 -13.39 -9.41 6.78
CA THR A 137 -12.27 -9.60 7.70
C THR A 137 -10.97 -9.76 6.94
N TYR A 138 -9.97 -8.98 7.32
CA TYR A 138 -8.62 -9.03 6.75
C TYR A 138 -7.79 -10.15 7.39
N PHE A 139 -7.01 -10.84 6.58
CA PHE A 139 -6.03 -11.79 7.07
C PHE A 139 -4.81 -11.84 6.15
N LEU A 140 -3.67 -12.28 6.70
CA LEU A 140 -2.49 -12.57 5.91
C LEU A 140 -2.60 -14.00 5.38
N ASP A 141 -2.56 -14.18 4.07
CA ASP A 141 -2.45 -15.50 3.47
C ASP A 141 -1.07 -16.07 3.79
N PRO A 142 -0.96 -17.15 4.59
CA PRO A 142 0.32 -17.69 4.99
C PRO A 142 1.14 -18.24 3.81
N ALA A 143 0.47 -18.59 2.70
CA ALA A 143 1.15 -19.16 1.53
C ALA A 143 1.81 -18.11 0.62
N THR A 144 1.31 -16.88 0.62
CA THR A 144 1.80 -15.82 -0.28
C THR A 144 2.38 -14.63 0.48
N GLY A 145 1.99 -14.47 1.75
CA GLY A 145 2.25 -13.25 2.51
C GLY A 145 1.37 -12.08 2.06
N ASP A 146 0.38 -12.32 1.20
CA ASP A 146 -0.54 -11.27 0.74
C ASP A 146 -1.67 -11.07 1.75
N THR A 147 -2.09 -9.81 1.93
CA THR A 147 -3.32 -9.55 2.69
C THR A 147 -4.55 -9.82 1.82
N LYS A 148 -5.37 -10.77 2.26
CA LYS A 148 -6.64 -11.14 1.64
C LYS A 148 -7.80 -10.80 2.55
N VAL A 149 -9.00 -10.84 1.99
CA VAL A 149 -10.25 -10.51 2.69
C VAL A 149 -11.19 -11.70 2.63
N LYS A 150 -11.74 -12.07 3.78
CA LYS A 150 -12.91 -12.96 3.84
C LYS A 150 -14.15 -12.08 3.79
N ARG A 151 -15.06 -12.35 2.87
CA ARG A 151 -16.39 -11.75 2.85
C ARG A 151 -17.43 -12.79 3.21
N PHE A 152 -18.24 -12.49 4.21
CA PHE A 152 -19.29 -13.37 4.69
C PHE A 152 -20.63 -12.97 4.09
N GLY A 153 -21.40 -13.95 3.60
CA GLY A 153 -22.72 -13.70 3.06
C GLY A 153 -23.71 -13.21 4.12
N THR A 154 -24.81 -12.61 3.68
CA THR A 154 -25.75 -11.91 4.56
C THR A 154 -26.88 -12.80 5.11
N SER A 155 -26.87 -14.10 4.80
CA SER A 155 -27.86 -15.05 5.33
C SER A 155 -27.84 -15.13 6.85
N THR A 156 -26.67 -14.87 7.45
CA THR A 156 -26.50 -14.66 8.88
C THR A 156 -25.94 -13.26 9.07
N PRO A 157 -26.70 -12.29 9.61
CA PRO A 157 -26.23 -10.92 9.76
C PRO A 157 -24.93 -10.82 10.57
N TYR A 158 -24.74 -11.68 11.58
CA TYR A 158 -23.54 -11.71 12.43
C TYR A 158 -22.86 -13.08 12.29
N PRO A 159 -22.06 -13.29 11.24
CA PRO A 159 -21.41 -14.57 10.99
C PRO A 159 -20.31 -14.85 12.02
N ASN A 160 -20.06 -16.12 12.29
CA ASN A 160 -18.86 -16.54 13.01
C ASN A 160 -17.66 -16.55 12.05
N VAL A 161 -16.75 -15.58 12.22
CA VAL A 161 -15.60 -15.35 11.32
C VAL A 161 -14.62 -16.53 11.22
N ASP A 162 -14.69 -17.49 12.15
CA ASP A 162 -13.84 -18.67 12.18
C ASP A 162 -14.45 -19.90 11.47
N THR A 163 -15.79 -20.02 11.50
CA THR A 163 -16.47 -21.25 11.07
C THR A 163 -17.41 -21.08 9.90
N ASP A 164 -17.92 -19.88 9.67
CA ASP A 164 -18.94 -19.64 8.66
C ASP A 164 -18.31 -19.58 7.25
N PRO A 165 -19.05 -20.01 6.21
CA PRO A 165 -18.55 -19.96 4.84
C PRO A 165 -18.34 -18.51 4.40
N TYR A 166 -17.27 -18.30 3.62
CA TYR A 166 -16.88 -16.99 3.11
C TYR A 166 -16.41 -17.07 1.66
N ASP A 167 -16.54 -15.95 0.96
CA ASP A 167 -15.85 -15.70 -0.30
C ASP A 167 -14.46 -15.14 -0.01
N LEU A 168 -13.47 -15.59 -0.78
CA LEU A 168 -12.11 -15.06 -0.71
C LEU A 168 -11.96 -13.92 -1.72
N LEU A 169 -11.58 -12.75 -1.22
CA LEU A 169 -11.41 -11.53 -2.00
C LEU A 169 -9.98 -10.98 -1.86
N GLN A 170 -9.58 -10.23 -2.88
CA GLN A 170 -8.46 -9.30 -2.84
C GLN A 170 -8.88 -8.01 -2.15
N MET A 171 -7.90 -7.25 -1.67
CA MET A 171 -8.12 -5.97 -0.99
C MET A 171 -8.97 -4.98 -1.81
N ASN A 172 -8.77 -4.95 -3.14
CA ASN A 172 -9.47 -4.03 -4.05
C ASN A 172 -10.86 -4.51 -4.49
N GLU A 173 -11.30 -5.69 -4.04
CA GLU A 173 -12.63 -6.22 -4.33
C GLU A 173 -13.64 -5.94 -3.20
N VAL A 174 -13.16 -5.43 -2.06
CA VAL A 174 -14.02 -4.89 -1.01
C VAL A 174 -14.79 -3.70 -1.57
N ILE A 175 -16.07 -3.58 -1.22
CA ILE A 175 -16.93 -2.49 -1.69
C ILE A 175 -17.05 -1.42 -0.60
N PRO A 176 -16.16 -0.42 -0.52
CA PRO A 176 -16.24 0.56 0.55
C PRO A 176 -17.40 1.52 0.33
N VAL A 177 -17.87 2.12 1.43
CA VAL A 177 -18.83 3.24 1.41
C VAL A 177 -18.28 4.40 0.58
N TRP A 178 -16.95 4.60 0.65
CA TRP A 178 -16.24 5.62 -0.09
C TRP A 178 -14.79 5.21 -0.33
N GLU A 179 -14.26 5.56 -1.51
CA GLU A 179 -12.85 5.39 -1.87
C GLU A 179 -12.33 6.68 -2.53
N ALA A 180 -11.20 7.19 -2.04
CA ALA A 180 -10.63 8.48 -2.45
C ALA A 180 -9.57 8.36 -3.54
N GLY A 181 -8.82 7.26 -3.57
CA GLY A 181 -7.66 7.01 -4.42
C GLY A 181 -8.00 7.10 -5.90
N THR A 182 -9.00 6.36 -6.38
CA THR A 182 -9.46 6.42 -7.77
C THR A 182 -10.02 7.79 -8.11
N ARG A 183 -10.80 8.40 -7.20
CA ARG A 183 -11.34 9.75 -7.40
C ARG A 183 -10.22 10.78 -7.53
N LEU A 184 -9.14 10.63 -6.77
CA LEU A 184 -7.98 11.51 -6.81
C LEU A 184 -7.15 11.25 -8.07
N ALA A 185 -6.94 9.99 -8.45
CA ALA A 185 -6.22 9.60 -9.66
C ALA A 185 -6.88 10.17 -10.93
N GLN A 186 -8.21 10.10 -11.03
CA GLN A 186 -8.98 10.63 -12.16
C GLN A 186 -9.12 12.16 -12.15
N ARG A 187 -8.78 12.84 -11.04
CA ARG A 187 -8.92 14.28 -10.91
C ARG A 187 -7.74 14.99 -11.58
N ASN A 188 -8.05 15.79 -12.59
CA ASN A 188 -7.11 16.68 -13.27
C ASN A 188 -6.28 17.51 -12.28
N ALA A 189 -4.95 17.55 -12.45
CA ALA A 189 -4.04 18.26 -11.56
C ALA A 189 -4.38 19.75 -11.38
N SER A 190 -4.82 20.41 -12.46
CA SER A 190 -5.23 21.82 -12.44
C SER A 190 -6.48 22.09 -11.61
N SER A 191 -7.35 21.10 -11.43
CA SER A 191 -8.58 21.22 -10.63
C SER A 191 -8.37 20.95 -9.14
N ARG A 192 -7.17 20.48 -8.74
CA ARG A 192 -6.89 20.17 -7.32
C ARG A 192 -6.60 21.46 -6.56
N THR A 193 -7.31 21.66 -5.47
CA THR A 193 -7.03 22.76 -4.53
C THR A 193 -6.26 22.19 -3.35
N ILE A 194 -4.97 22.51 -3.28
CA ILE A 194 -4.08 22.09 -2.21
C ILE A 194 -3.53 23.37 -1.58
N PHE A 195 -3.60 23.45 -0.26
CA PHE A 195 -3.08 24.57 0.50
C PHE A 195 -1.91 24.12 1.37
N THR A 196 -1.03 25.06 1.67
CA THR A 196 -0.05 24.97 2.74
C THR A 196 -0.04 26.28 3.51
N TYR A 197 0.75 26.39 4.56
CA TYR A 197 0.94 27.65 5.26
C TYR A 197 2.42 27.95 5.45
N LEU A 198 2.72 29.25 5.51
CA LEU A 198 4.04 29.76 5.86
C LEU A 198 3.89 30.56 7.14
N ASP A 199 4.41 30.01 8.22
CA ASP A 199 4.50 30.67 9.53
C ASP A 199 5.44 31.88 9.43
N LYS A 200 4.86 33.05 9.18
CA LYS A 200 5.57 34.30 8.88
C LYS A 200 6.01 35.01 10.14
N ASP A 201 5.23 34.92 11.20
CA ASP A 201 5.52 35.56 12.48
C ASP A 201 6.19 34.63 13.50
N LYS A 202 6.30 33.34 13.18
CA LYS A 202 7.02 32.30 13.92
C LYS A 202 6.36 31.97 15.26
N ASP A 203 5.05 32.08 15.32
CA ASP A 203 4.29 31.78 16.53
C ASP A 203 3.82 30.31 16.61
N GLY A 204 4.00 29.55 15.51
CA GLY A 204 3.64 28.15 15.39
C GLY A 204 2.14 27.90 15.17
N GLN A 205 1.36 28.94 14.89
CA GLN A 205 -0.06 28.87 14.55
C GLN A 205 -0.27 29.13 13.06
N VAL A 206 -1.52 28.97 12.60
CA VAL A 206 -1.90 29.25 11.21
C VAL A 206 -2.82 30.45 11.21
N ASP A 207 -2.31 31.58 10.74
CA ASP A 207 -3.02 32.85 10.76
C ASP A 207 -3.55 33.31 9.40
N THR A 208 -4.42 34.32 9.46
CA THR A 208 -4.97 34.96 8.27
C THR A 208 -3.85 35.62 7.47
N GLY A 209 -3.62 35.13 6.25
CA GLY A 209 -2.57 35.61 5.34
C GLY A 209 -1.32 34.73 5.30
N GLU A 210 -1.28 33.65 6.07
CA GLU A 210 -0.22 32.64 6.05
C GLU A 210 -0.53 31.45 5.15
N VAL A 211 -1.82 31.17 4.97
CA VAL A 211 -2.32 30.16 4.04
C VAL A 211 -2.00 30.58 2.60
N VAL A 212 -1.32 29.72 1.87
CA VAL A 212 -0.96 29.91 0.47
C VAL A 212 -1.35 28.68 -0.35
N ASN A 213 -1.59 28.88 -1.66
CA ASN A 213 -1.82 27.75 -2.55
C ASN A 213 -0.53 26.94 -2.70
N PHE A 214 -0.63 25.63 -2.64
CA PHE A 214 0.45 24.73 -3.02
C PHE A 214 0.41 24.54 -4.54
N ASP A 215 0.92 25.54 -5.26
CA ASP A 215 1.10 25.54 -6.72
C ASP A 215 2.34 26.37 -7.12
N THR A 216 2.66 26.36 -8.41
CA THR A 216 3.87 27.01 -8.94
C THR A 216 3.84 28.53 -8.80
N SER A 217 2.69 29.17 -8.59
CA SER A 217 2.60 30.61 -8.33
C SER A 217 3.18 30.99 -6.96
N SER A 218 3.12 30.07 -5.99
CA SER A 218 3.69 30.25 -4.64
C SER A 218 5.09 29.65 -4.48
N ALA A 219 5.64 29.05 -5.56
CA ALA A 219 6.96 28.41 -5.56
C ALA A 219 8.08 29.29 -4.96
N PRO A 220 8.18 30.61 -5.27
CA PRO A 220 9.23 31.44 -4.68
C PRO A 220 9.20 31.51 -3.15
N SER A 221 8.00 31.46 -2.56
CA SER A 221 7.80 31.55 -1.11
C SER A 221 7.97 30.19 -0.41
N ILE A 222 7.56 29.09 -1.05
CA ILE A 222 7.63 27.75 -0.42
C ILE A 222 8.95 27.01 -0.69
N LYS A 223 9.71 27.39 -1.74
CA LYS A 223 10.98 26.79 -2.15
C LYS A 223 11.97 26.50 -1.00
N PRO A 224 12.19 27.40 -0.02
CA PRO A 224 13.13 27.14 1.08
C PRO A 224 12.76 25.93 1.96
N TYR A 225 11.48 25.53 1.96
CA TYR A 225 10.92 24.53 2.87
C TYR A 225 10.76 23.14 2.25
N LEU A 226 10.97 23.01 0.94
CA LEU A 226 10.74 21.75 0.22
C LEU A 226 11.92 20.77 0.31
N GLY A 227 13.04 21.14 0.94
CA GLY A 227 14.17 20.23 1.17
C GLY A 227 14.98 19.84 -0.07
N VAL A 228 14.63 20.34 -1.26
CA VAL A 228 15.25 19.97 -2.55
C VAL A 228 16.41 20.87 -2.98
N LYS A 229 17.14 21.46 -2.02
CA LYS A 229 18.23 22.42 -2.30
C LYS A 229 19.46 21.75 -2.92
N ASP A 230 19.81 20.54 -2.48
CA ASP A 230 21.02 19.85 -2.94
C ASP A 230 20.87 19.35 -4.39
N ASN A 231 21.86 19.61 -5.24
CA ASN A 231 21.82 19.23 -6.64
C ASN A 231 22.12 17.75 -6.87
N ALA A 232 22.97 17.14 -6.05
CA ALA A 232 23.40 15.76 -6.25
C ALA A 232 22.31 14.80 -5.77
N THR A 233 21.83 15.00 -4.54
CA THR A 233 20.79 14.18 -3.90
C THR A 233 19.49 14.17 -4.71
N TRP A 234 19.10 15.32 -5.25
CA TRP A 234 17.81 15.50 -5.91
C TRP A 234 17.93 15.69 -7.42
N SER A 235 19.05 15.29 -8.00
CA SER A 235 19.33 15.46 -9.44
C SER A 235 18.25 14.90 -10.35
N TYR A 236 17.57 13.82 -9.94
CA TYR A 236 16.46 13.23 -10.67
C TYR A 236 15.30 14.23 -10.86
N LEU A 237 14.98 15.04 -9.84
CA LEU A 237 13.91 16.05 -9.89
C LEU A 237 14.20 17.22 -10.84
N GLY A 238 15.44 17.39 -11.33
CA GLY A 238 15.82 18.52 -12.17
C GLY A 238 17.22 19.07 -11.86
N ALA A 239 17.81 19.76 -12.83
CA ALA A 239 19.17 20.29 -12.76
C ALA A 239 19.26 21.51 -11.81
N GLY A 240 18.24 22.37 -11.83
CA GLY A 240 18.18 23.59 -11.04
C GLY A 240 17.26 23.47 -9.82
N HIS A 241 17.53 24.23 -8.76
CA HIS A 241 16.67 24.23 -7.57
C HIS A 241 15.23 24.70 -7.91
N ASP A 242 15.05 25.66 -8.82
CA ASP A 242 13.72 26.07 -9.28
C ASP A 242 12.99 24.96 -10.04
N GLU A 243 13.70 24.25 -10.93
CA GLU A 243 13.14 23.13 -11.67
C GLU A 243 12.70 21.99 -10.75
N ARG A 244 13.54 21.64 -9.76
CA ARG A 244 13.19 20.62 -8.75
C ARG A 244 11.96 20.99 -7.93
N VAL A 245 11.85 22.26 -7.56
CA VAL A 245 10.67 22.77 -6.84
C VAL A 245 9.43 22.68 -7.71
N THR A 246 9.50 23.14 -8.96
CA THR A 246 8.39 23.07 -9.92
C THR A 246 7.94 21.63 -10.13
N ASN A 247 8.86 20.72 -10.44
CA ASN A 247 8.56 19.30 -10.67
C ASN A 247 7.96 18.63 -9.42
N LEU A 248 8.48 18.93 -8.22
CA LEU A 248 7.92 18.41 -6.98
C LEU A 248 6.49 18.92 -6.71
N ILE A 249 6.25 20.22 -6.93
CA ILE A 249 4.91 20.82 -6.76
C ILE A 249 3.93 20.17 -7.74
N GLU A 250 4.29 20.12 -9.01
CA GLU A 250 3.45 19.59 -10.07
C GLU A 250 3.15 18.09 -9.86
N PHE A 251 4.16 17.31 -9.46
CA PHE A 251 3.97 15.91 -9.08
C PHE A 251 3.02 15.71 -7.90
N THR A 252 3.18 16.52 -6.85
CA THR A 252 2.30 16.49 -5.67
C THR A 252 0.86 16.84 -6.06
N ARG A 253 0.69 17.79 -7.00
CA ARG A 253 -0.61 18.15 -7.57
C ARG A 253 -1.16 17.12 -8.55
N GLY A 254 -0.38 16.11 -8.92
CA GLY A 254 -0.80 14.99 -9.74
C GLY A 254 -0.52 15.14 -11.23
N GLU A 255 0.47 15.93 -11.63
CA GLU A 255 1.03 15.85 -12.97
C GLU A 255 2.09 14.75 -13.04
N ASP A 256 2.00 13.91 -14.07
CA ASP A 256 3.06 12.95 -14.37
C ASP A 256 4.29 13.67 -14.92
N LYS A 257 5.46 13.28 -14.39
CA LYS A 257 6.75 13.86 -14.76
C LYS A 257 7.73 12.77 -15.15
N ASP A 258 7.43 12.10 -16.26
CA ASP A 258 8.20 10.97 -16.79
C ASP A 258 9.70 11.28 -17.00
N SER A 259 10.06 12.56 -17.20
CA SER A 259 11.45 12.99 -17.37
C SER A 259 12.18 13.33 -16.06
N SER A 260 11.50 13.32 -14.92
CA SER A 260 12.05 13.78 -13.62
C SER A 260 12.42 12.64 -12.67
N GLY A 261 12.44 11.39 -13.14
CA GLY A 261 12.66 10.20 -12.30
C GLY A 261 11.63 10.02 -11.18
N LEU A 262 10.57 10.84 -11.17
CA LEU A 262 9.40 10.66 -10.32
C LEU A 262 8.59 9.50 -10.87
N LYS A 263 7.99 8.72 -9.96
CA LYS A 263 7.18 7.56 -10.31
C LYS A 263 5.97 8.01 -11.12
N THR A 264 5.70 7.36 -12.25
CA THR A 264 4.46 7.55 -13.01
C THR A 264 3.27 7.16 -12.14
N ARG A 265 2.20 7.96 -12.16
CA ARG A 265 1.01 7.76 -11.31
C ARG A 265 -0.08 6.93 -11.99
N THR A 266 0.06 6.65 -13.29
CA THR A 266 -0.87 5.91 -14.14
C THR A 266 -0.15 4.92 -15.01
#